data_AF-A0A948ZSX7-F1
#
_entry.id   AF-A0A948ZSX7-F1
#
_cell.length_a   1.000
_cell.length_b   1.000
_cell.length_c   1.000
_cell.angle_alpha   90.00
_cell.angle_beta   90.00
_cell.angle_gamma   90.00
#
_symmetry.space_group_name_H-M   'P 1'
#
loop_
_entity.id
_entity.type
_entity.pdbx_description
1 polymer ?
#
loop_
_entity_poly.entity_id
_entity_poly.type
_entity_poly.pdbx_seq_one_letter_code
_entity_poly.pdbx_strand_id
1 'polypeptide(L)'
;MKTMMFYLPENRRIGNRRALNEGVRDIARHGFESILLQIRDTAFQMDDPPVIRSVELVTREAHRLGLKLVLGFVTTNCRPWSTSFFKRHPEEGDFYARRAEGEIRAGRLTASTPCAGSINSDDIVRVAAAFRSTTRGIVRLRSFAATFTAERQTWLDDTTDWHCAPENTVRVTGTVRGQADGPVVLYVTFRVSEPDYESPRVSRYLDRLLEKYRHIPLDGVAWDEPGFHGVSSVGGWNRYKVSVPFLRRFQKENGYDLCDRLPWLDEDQGAESRRVRHDYFRSLNQALFDAQSRFVAKSRRLFGKDLFSGIHHTWAGEACVNDVFVGCSDYFELARNLSGGFTDGAFSFEKSMCYTLRLAVSIGKHHPAGVGYSNSWDYDPTAVKLAHFTRLMAIWKLGWIGHAYGQSPGGGPGYPLNETWPAMGEAARRVQLAGQFLGAARERVRLAIYHSW
;
A
#
# COMPACT_ATOMS: atom_id res chain seq x y z
N MET A 1 -11.34 4.58 -20.58
CA MET A 1 -11.04 3.23 -20.05
C MET A 1 -12.05 2.94 -18.96
N LYS A 2 -12.96 1.99 -19.22
CA LYS A 2 -13.99 1.51 -18.31
C LYS A 2 -13.69 0.13 -17.76
N THR A 3 -13.04 -0.73 -18.53
CA THR A 3 -12.62 -2.06 -18.06
C THR A 3 -11.13 -2.27 -18.30
N MET A 4 -10.48 -2.80 -17.28
CA MET A 4 -9.06 -3.07 -17.25
C MET A 4 -8.83 -4.46 -16.68
N MET A 5 -7.90 -5.22 -17.27
CA MET A 5 -7.45 -6.50 -16.73
C MET A 5 -6.05 -6.34 -16.16
N PHE A 6 -5.90 -6.74 -14.91
CA PHE A 6 -4.60 -6.85 -14.26
C PHE A 6 -3.84 -8.02 -14.87
N TYR A 7 -2.64 -7.77 -15.41
CA TYR A 7 -1.80 -8.78 -16.04
C TYR A 7 -0.49 -8.95 -15.26
N LEU A 8 -0.30 -10.13 -14.67
CA LEU A 8 0.84 -10.56 -13.87
C LEU A 8 1.67 -11.63 -14.62
N PRO A 9 2.62 -11.25 -15.48
CA PRO A 9 3.49 -12.22 -16.13
C PRO A 9 4.44 -12.88 -15.11
N GLU A 10 4.26 -14.19 -14.91
CA GLU A 10 5.19 -15.05 -14.17
C GLU A 10 6.61 -15.04 -14.76
N ASN A 11 7.61 -15.50 -13.98
CA ASN A 11 9.01 -15.63 -14.39
C ASN A 11 9.23 -16.20 -15.79
N ARG A 12 8.53 -17.29 -16.12
CA ARG A 12 8.64 -17.98 -17.42
C ARG A 12 8.08 -17.18 -18.61
N ARG A 13 7.25 -16.17 -18.34
CA ARG A 13 6.66 -15.30 -19.36
C ARG A 13 7.51 -14.06 -19.61
N ILE A 14 8.30 -13.60 -18.63
CA ILE A 14 9.23 -12.48 -18.82
C ILE A 14 10.25 -12.84 -19.91
N GLY A 15 10.38 -11.98 -20.92
CA GLY A 15 11.18 -12.22 -22.12
C GLY A 15 10.57 -13.19 -23.15
N ASN A 16 9.48 -13.91 -22.83
CA ASN A 16 8.84 -14.84 -23.75
C ASN A 16 7.76 -14.15 -24.58
N ARG A 17 8.15 -13.68 -25.79
CA ARG A 17 7.25 -12.96 -26.71
C ARG A 17 5.95 -13.69 -27.01
N ARG A 18 6.00 -15.01 -27.23
CA ARG A 18 4.80 -15.79 -27.58
C ARG A 18 3.80 -15.81 -26.42
N ALA A 19 4.27 -16.17 -25.22
CA ALA A 19 3.42 -16.27 -24.03
C ALA A 19 2.82 -14.92 -23.60
N LEU A 20 3.58 -13.83 -23.77
CA LEU A 20 3.09 -12.47 -23.50
C LEU A 20 1.99 -12.08 -24.50
N ASN A 21 2.23 -12.27 -25.79
CA ASN A 21 1.25 -11.93 -26.82
C ASN A 21 -0.02 -12.78 -26.71
N GLU A 22 0.10 -14.07 -26.37
CA GLU A 22 -1.05 -14.94 -26.11
C GLU A 22 -1.90 -14.40 -24.96
N GLY A 23 -1.28 -13.94 -23.86
CA GLY A 23 -1.99 -13.31 -22.75
C GLY A 23 -2.75 -12.05 -23.17
N VAL A 24 -2.10 -11.14 -23.89
CA VAL A 24 -2.74 -9.89 -24.38
C VAL A 24 -3.92 -10.20 -25.31
N ARG A 25 -3.76 -11.15 -26.23
CA ARG A 25 -4.85 -11.58 -27.13
C ARG A 25 -6.01 -12.19 -26.37
N ASP A 26 -5.73 -12.97 -25.35
CA ASP A 26 -6.76 -13.60 -24.55
C ASP A 26 -7.59 -12.56 -23.79
N ILE A 27 -6.91 -11.59 -23.16
CA ILE A 27 -7.56 -10.44 -22.52
C ILE A 27 -8.41 -9.65 -23.52
N ALA A 28 -7.88 -9.36 -24.72
CA ALA A 28 -8.61 -8.65 -25.77
C ALA A 28 -9.89 -9.40 -26.20
N ARG A 29 -9.82 -10.73 -26.35
CA ARG A 29 -10.98 -11.57 -26.71
C ARG A 29 -12.09 -11.54 -25.66
N HIS A 30 -11.75 -11.28 -24.40
CA HIS A 30 -12.71 -11.10 -23.31
C HIS A 30 -13.21 -9.65 -23.20
N GLY A 31 -12.96 -8.81 -24.20
CA GLY A 31 -13.60 -7.50 -24.34
C GLY A 31 -13.11 -6.44 -23.35
N PHE A 32 -11.99 -6.64 -22.66
CA PHE A 32 -11.37 -5.58 -21.87
C PHE A 32 -10.87 -4.46 -22.79
N GLU A 33 -10.90 -3.21 -22.32
CA GLU A 33 -10.40 -2.04 -23.09
C GLU A 33 -8.92 -1.74 -22.80
N SER A 34 -8.43 -2.25 -21.68
CA SER A 34 -7.11 -1.90 -21.18
C SER A 34 -6.47 -3.02 -20.36
N ILE A 35 -5.15 -2.97 -20.26
CA ILE A 35 -4.33 -3.86 -19.44
C ILE A 35 -3.61 -3.02 -18.40
N LEU A 36 -3.69 -3.43 -17.14
CA LEU A 36 -2.76 -3.02 -16.10
C LEU A 36 -1.66 -4.06 -15.99
N LEU A 37 -0.51 -3.80 -16.59
CA LEU A 37 0.62 -4.72 -16.54
C LEU A 37 1.44 -4.45 -15.29
N GLN A 38 1.60 -5.43 -14.42
CA GLN A 38 2.44 -5.29 -13.23
C GLN A 38 3.46 -6.42 -13.17
N ILE A 39 4.69 -6.04 -12.81
CA ILE A 39 5.75 -6.99 -12.56
C ILE A 39 5.74 -7.23 -11.05
N ARG A 40 5.27 -8.41 -10.65
CA ARG A 40 5.06 -8.77 -9.25
C ARG A 40 5.46 -10.22 -9.04
N ASP A 41 6.08 -10.51 -7.90
CA ASP A 41 6.43 -11.87 -7.49
C ASP A 41 7.30 -12.61 -8.53
N THR A 42 8.14 -11.83 -9.21
CA THR A 42 9.09 -12.34 -10.19
C THR A 42 10.51 -12.32 -9.64
N ALA A 43 11.36 -13.16 -10.23
CA ALA A 43 12.80 -13.12 -10.11
C ALA A 43 13.40 -12.00 -10.97
N PHE A 44 12.66 -10.97 -11.35
CA PHE A 44 13.17 -9.81 -12.07
C PHE A 44 12.80 -8.51 -11.35
N GLN A 45 13.61 -7.49 -11.55
CA GLN A 45 13.33 -6.12 -11.15
C GLN A 45 12.65 -5.37 -12.29
N MET A 46 11.85 -4.35 -11.96
CA MET A 46 11.28 -3.46 -12.97
C MET A 46 12.38 -2.90 -13.91
N ASP A 47 13.55 -2.65 -13.35
CA ASP A 47 14.64 -1.97 -14.04
C ASP A 47 15.57 -2.92 -14.82
N ASP A 48 15.24 -4.22 -14.85
CA ASP A 48 15.95 -5.27 -15.60
C ASP A 48 15.64 -5.20 -17.10
N PRO A 49 16.63 -5.39 -18.00
CA PRO A 49 16.40 -5.33 -19.45
C PRO A 49 15.33 -6.32 -19.98
N PRO A 50 15.24 -7.59 -19.51
CA PRO A 50 14.14 -8.47 -19.90
C PRO A 50 12.75 -7.92 -19.57
N VAL A 51 12.59 -7.23 -18.44
CA VAL A 51 11.32 -6.65 -18.03
C VAL A 51 10.94 -5.47 -18.92
N ILE A 52 11.88 -4.55 -19.17
CA ILE A 52 11.64 -3.40 -20.06
C ILE A 52 11.21 -3.88 -21.46
N ARG A 53 11.90 -4.89 -22.01
CA ARG A 53 11.51 -5.51 -23.29
C ARG A 53 10.14 -6.17 -23.24
N SER A 54 9.79 -6.83 -22.14
CA SER A 54 8.45 -7.40 -21.94
C SER A 54 7.36 -6.33 -21.94
N VAL A 55 7.58 -5.21 -21.24
CA VAL A 55 6.65 -4.07 -21.25
C VAL A 55 6.48 -3.53 -22.67
N GLU A 56 7.57 -3.34 -23.41
CA GLU A 56 7.51 -2.89 -24.81
C GLU A 56 6.73 -3.86 -25.72
N LEU A 57 6.95 -5.17 -25.56
CA LEU A 57 6.24 -6.20 -26.33
C LEU A 57 4.74 -6.20 -26.03
N VAL A 58 4.36 -6.16 -24.75
CA VAL A 58 2.97 -6.10 -24.31
C VAL A 58 2.31 -4.80 -24.80
N THR A 59 3.00 -3.67 -24.72
CA THR A 59 2.50 -2.37 -25.21
C THR A 59 2.17 -2.44 -26.70
N ARG A 60 3.11 -2.93 -27.52
CA ARG A 60 2.92 -3.04 -28.97
C ARG A 60 1.75 -3.97 -29.33
N GLU A 61 1.65 -5.12 -28.67
CA GLU A 61 0.56 -6.05 -28.94
C GLU A 61 -0.78 -5.51 -28.47
N ALA A 62 -0.83 -4.83 -27.32
CA ALA A 62 -2.03 -4.17 -26.81
C ALA A 62 -2.52 -3.12 -27.81
N HIS A 63 -1.66 -2.21 -28.24
CA HIS A 63 -1.99 -1.18 -29.23
C HIS A 63 -2.43 -1.76 -30.57
N ARG A 64 -1.77 -2.81 -31.05
CA ARG A 64 -2.16 -3.53 -32.29
C ARG A 64 -3.58 -4.09 -32.20
N LEU A 65 -4.04 -4.45 -31.01
CA LEU A 65 -5.38 -4.97 -30.73
C LEU A 65 -6.37 -3.87 -30.29
N GLY A 66 -5.98 -2.60 -30.29
CA GLY A 66 -6.82 -1.48 -29.86
C GLY A 66 -6.98 -1.35 -28.35
N LEU A 67 -6.19 -2.09 -27.57
CA LEU A 67 -6.15 -1.97 -26.11
C LEU A 67 -5.25 -0.80 -25.68
N LYS A 68 -5.49 -0.32 -24.47
CA LYS A 68 -4.61 0.62 -23.75
C LYS A 68 -3.71 -0.11 -22.75
N LEU A 69 -2.48 0.36 -22.54
CA LEU A 69 -1.57 -0.19 -21.54
C LEU A 69 -1.28 0.80 -20.42
N VAL A 70 -1.59 0.39 -19.20
CA VAL A 70 -1.16 1.04 -17.95
C VAL A 70 -0.05 0.20 -17.32
N LEU A 71 1.11 0.81 -17.05
CA LEU A 71 2.20 0.13 -16.35
C LEU A 71 2.04 0.32 -14.83
N GLY A 72 1.84 -0.78 -14.11
CA GLY A 72 1.84 -0.83 -12.66
C GLY A 72 3.25 -0.83 -12.09
N PHE A 73 3.50 0.09 -11.16
CA PHE A 73 4.72 0.20 -10.38
C PHE A 73 4.45 -0.31 -8.98
N VAL A 74 5.20 -1.36 -8.60
CA VAL A 74 5.31 -1.81 -7.22
C VAL A 74 6.77 -1.67 -6.85
N THR A 75 7.06 -0.73 -5.98
CA THR A 75 8.43 -0.46 -5.54
C THR A 75 9.00 -1.58 -4.68
N THR A 76 8.16 -2.52 -4.24
CA THR A 76 8.45 -3.46 -3.15
C THR A 76 8.18 -4.94 -3.45
N ASN A 77 7.51 -5.31 -4.56
CA ASN A 77 7.18 -6.73 -4.91
C ASN A 77 7.93 -7.33 -6.13
N CYS A 78 8.97 -6.67 -6.64
CA CYS A 78 9.85 -7.27 -7.64
C CYS A 78 11.07 -7.90 -6.93
N ARG A 79 11.21 -9.24 -6.90
CA ARG A 79 12.13 -10.03 -6.04
C ARG A 79 12.00 -9.73 -4.53
N PRO A 80 12.60 -10.54 -3.65
CA PRO A 80 12.85 -10.11 -2.28
C PRO A 80 13.56 -8.75 -2.29
N TRP A 81 12.97 -7.82 -1.55
CA TRP A 81 13.37 -6.43 -1.32
C TRP A 81 14.87 -6.24 -1.04
N SER A 82 15.52 -7.30 -0.55
CA SER A 82 16.94 -7.41 -0.23
C SER A 82 17.90 -7.35 -1.43
N THR A 83 17.46 -7.08 -2.67
CA THR A 83 18.31 -7.27 -3.86
C THR A 83 18.59 -6.09 -4.81
N SER A 84 17.87 -4.94 -4.83
CA SER A 84 18.08 -3.94 -5.91
C SER A 84 18.40 -2.48 -5.52
N PHE A 85 17.61 -1.76 -4.72
CA PHE A 85 17.97 -0.40 -4.27
C PHE A 85 18.24 -0.37 -2.76
N PHE A 86 17.37 -1.00 -1.98
CA PHE A 86 17.41 -0.93 -0.51
C PHE A 86 18.51 -1.76 0.13
N LYS A 87 19.05 -2.78 -0.56
CA LYS A 87 20.31 -3.43 -0.14
C LYS A 87 21.48 -2.45 -0.11
N ARG A 88 21.53 -1.53 -1.08
CA ARG A 88 22.60 -0.53 -1.21
C ARG A 88 22.35 0.70 -0.37
N HIS A 89 21.09 0.95 -0.04
CA HIS A 89 20.63 2.13 0.69
C HIS A 89 19.64 1.78 1.80
N PRO A 90 20.02 0.90 2.77
CA PRO A 90 19.11 0.50 3.86
C PRO A 90 18.68 1.68 4.74
N GLU A 91 19.45 2.77 4.76
CA GLU A 91 19.13 4.02 5.44
C GLU A 91 17.95 4.79 4.84
N GLU A 92 17.57 4.46 3.59
CA GLU A 92 16.44 5.07 2.88
C GLU A 92 15.15 4.25 3.04
N GLY A 93 15.21 3.17 3.81
CA GLY A 93 14.05 2.40 4.22
C GLY A 93 13.16 3.18 5.19
N ASP A 94 11.95 2.69 5.34
CA ASP A 94 11.00 3.20 6.30
C ASP A 94 11.26 2.57 7.67
N PHE A 95 10.93 3.32 8.70
CA PHE A 95 11.19 2.95 10.08
C PHE A 95 9.95 3.17 10.92
N TYR A 96 9.56 2.17 11.70
CA TYR A 96 8.40 2.25 12.58
C TYR A 96 8.83 2.06 14.03
N ALA A 97 8.39 2.96 14.90
CA ALA A 97 8.48 2.84 16.34
C ALA A 97 7.30 2.03 16.86
N ARG A 98 7.54 1.03 17.72
CA ARG A 98 6.51 0.37 18.52
C ARG A 98 6.76 0.57 20.01
N ARG A 99 5.67 0.65 20.76
CA ARG A 99 5.68 0.74 22.21
C ARG A 99 6.18 -0.58 22.81
N ALA A 100 7.22 -0.51 23.64
CA ALA A 100 7.70 -1.58 24.50
C ALA A 100 7.58 -1.14 25.96
N GLU A 101 7.01 -1.99 26.79
CA GLU A 101 6.82 -1.71 28.20
C GLU A 101 7.86 -2.45 29.03
N GLY A 102 8.28 -1.83 30.13
CA GLY A 102 9.34 -2.38 30.94
C GLY A 102 9.54 -1.66 32.25
N GLU A 103 10.72 -1.89 32.84
CA GLU A 103 11.12 -1.29 34.10
C GLU A 103 12.62 -1.01 34.17
N ILE A 104 12.97 -0.05 35.03
CA ILE A 104 14.33 0.17 35.52
C ILE A 104 14.39 -0.36 36.97
N ARG A 105 15.34 -1.26 37.25
CA ARG A 105 15.64 -1.76 38.60
C ARG A 105 17.14 -1.77 38.86
N ALA A 106 17.58 -1.12 39.94
CA ALA A 106 19.00 -0.96 40.27
C ALA A 106 19.86 -0.50 39.07
N GLY A 107 19.34 0.46 38.29
CA GLY A 107 20.00 0.98 37.09
C GLY A 107 19.98 0.04 35.87
N ARG A 108 19.32 -1.13 35.94
CA ARG A 108 19.13 -2.04 34.80
C ARG A 108 17.76 -1.83 34.17
N LEU A 109 17.74 -1.56 32.86
CA LEU A 109 16.54 -1.47 32.03
C LEU A 109 16.19 -2.84 31.44
N THR A 110 14.93 -3.24 31.54
CA THR A 110 14.36 -4.38 30.80
C THR A 110 12.99 -3.99 30.26
N ALA A 111 12.75 -4.18 28.96
CA ALA A 111 11.45 -3.93 28.33
C ALA A 111 11.17 -4.98 27.24
N SER A 112 9.90 -5.13 26.85
CA SER A 112 9.52 -6.02 25.76
C SER A 112 8.39 -5.43 24.90
N THR A 113 8.41 -5.76 23.61
CA THR A 113 7.31 -5.51 22.68
C THR A 113 7.04 -6.75 21.85
N PRO A 114 5.77 -7.09 21.55
CA PRO A 114 5.47 -8.04 20.50
C PRO A 114 5.97 -7.51 19.15
N CYS A 115 6.40 -8.44 18.30
CA CYS A 115 6.97 -8.22 16.99
C CYS A 115 6.29 -9.22 16.05
N ALA A 116 5.44 -8.73 15.16
CA ALA A 116 4.72 -9.64 14.28
C ALA A 116 5.68 -10.25 13.25
N GLY A 117 5.38 -11.48 12.83
CA GLY A 117 6.34 -12.41 12.25
C GLY A 117 6.98 -12.06 10.90
N SER A 118 6.75 -10.88 10.33
CA SER A 118 7.53 -10.39 9.18
C SER A 118 8.75 -9.53 9.56
N ILE A 119 8.84 -9.07 10.81
CA ILE A 119 9.96 -8.25 11.28
C ILE A 119 10.96 -9.19 11.97
N ASN A 120 12.18 -9.28 11.43
CA ASN A 120 13.24 -10.09 12.03
C ASN A 120 13.96 -9.28 13.13
N SER A 121 14.61 -9.96 14.07
CA SER A 121 15.44 -9.33 15.10
C SER A 121 16.51 -8.40 14.53
N ASP A 122 17.02 -8.72 13.34
CA ASP A 122 18.04 -7.97 12.62
C ASP A 122 17.53 -6.63 12.05
N ASP A 123 16.22 -6.37 12.19
CA ASP A 123 15.58 -5.12 11.78
C ASP A 123 15.44 -4.11 12.94
N ILE A 124 15.81 -4.46 14.16
CA ILE A 124 15.85 -3.50 15.27
C ILE A 124 17.02 -2.56 15.05
N VAL A 125 16.72 -1.26 15.00
CA VAL A 125 17.73 -0.24 14.67
C VAL A 125 18.14 0.55 15.91
N ARG A 126 17.17 0.96 16.74
CA ARG A 126 17.40 1.84 17.91
C ARG A 126 16.16 1.95 18.81
N VAL A 127 16.30 2.61 19.96
CA VAL A 127 15.17 3.24 20.68
C VAL A 127 15.00 4.66 20.13
N ALA A 128 13.83 4.99 19.58
CA ALA A 128 13.51 6.36 19.14
C ALA A 128 13.30 7.31 20.33
N ALA A 129 12.62 6.82 21.37
CA ALA A 129 12.38 7.57 22.60
C ALA A 129 12.12 6.64 23.79
N ALA A 130 12.42 7.14 24.98
CA ALA A 130 12.17 6.45 26.24
C ALA A 130 11.48 7.40 27.21
N PHE A 131 10.53 6.87 27.98
CA PHE A 131 9.67 7.65 28.84
C PHE A 131 9.44 6.95 30.16
N ARG A 132 9.32 7.72 31.23
CA ARG A 132 8.92 7.21 32.54
C ARG A 132 7.46 7.54 32.80
N SER A 133 6.70 6.56 33.27
CA SER A 133 5.37 6.80 33.80
C SER A 133 5.51 7.30 35.24
N THR A 134 4.88 8.43 35.54
CA THR A 134 4.85 9.04 36.88
C THR A 134 3.42 9.32 37.29
N THR A 135 3.18 9.58 38.57
CA THR A 135 1.85 10.02 39.05
C THR A 135 1.37 11.33 38.43
N ARG A 136 2.28 12.10 37.81
CA ARG A 136 1.99 13.37 37.12
C ARG A 136 1.94 13.23 35.60
N GLY A 137 1.99 12.00 35.07
CA GLY A 137 2.01 11.71 33.64
C GLY A 137 3.34 11.17 33.13
N ILE A 138 3.55 11.25 31.82
CA ILE A 138 4.69 10.62 31.13
C ILE A 138 5.81 11.64 30.89
N VAL A 139 7.04 11.30 31.27
CA VAL A 139 8.22 12.19 31.18
C VAL A 139 9.30 11.57 30.30
N ARG A 140 9.81 12.32 29.31
CA ARG A 140 10.91 11.86 28.42
C ARG A 140 12.21 11.70 29.19
N LEU A 141 12.86 10.55 29.02
CA LEU A 141 14.22 10.30 29.49
C LEU A 141 15.21 10.92 28.49
N ARG A 142 15.93 11.97 28.91
CA ARG A 142 16.86 12.71 28.03
C ARG A 142 18.22 12.04 27.84
N SER A 143 18.62 11.16 28.76
CA SER A 143 19.92 10.48 28.71
C SER A 143 19.76 9.04 29.18
N PHE A 144 19.98 8.08 28.28
CA PHE A 144 20.09 6.66 28.60
C PHE A 144 21.05 5.98 27.62
N ALA A 145 21.80 4.99 28.11
CA ALA A 145 22.61 4.11 27.29
C ALA A 145 21.92 2.74 27.27
N ALA A 146 21.25 2.42 26.17
CA ALA A 146 20.65 1.09 26.01
C ALA A 146 21.57 0.22 25.16
N THR A 147 21.78 -1.01 25.61
CA THR A 147 22.21 -2.10 24.74
C THR A 147 20.95 -2.76 24.17
N PHE A 148 21.11 -3.63 23.17
CA PHE A 148 19.96 -4.28 22.53
C PHE A 148 20.26 -5.75 22.39
N THR A 149 19.35 -6.59 22.88
CA THR A 149 19.44 -8.05 22.77
C THR A 149 18.09 -8.57 22.35
N ALA A 150 17.91 -8.75 21.05
CA ALA A 150 16.68 -9.32 20.51
C ALA A 150 16.66 -10.82 20.78
N GLU A 151 15.84 -11.24 21.75
CA GLU A 151 15.58 -12.66 22.00
C GLU A 151 14.38 -13.11 21.18
N ARG A 152 14.59 -13.88 20.11
CA ARG A 152 13.49 -14.45 19.32
C ARG A 152 12.85 -15.60 20.11
N GLN A 153 11.66 -15.38 20.64
CA GLN A 153 10.80 -16.45 21.15
C GLN A 153 9.86 -16.90 20.03
N THR A 154 10.17 -18.03 19.41
CA THR A 154 9.29 -18.66 18.41
C THR A 154 8.34 -19.61 19.13
N TRP A 155 7.04 -19.33 19.10
CA TRP A 155 6.01 -20.30 19.46
C TRP A 155 5.63 -21.07 18.19
N LEU A 156 5.88 -22.39 18.19
CA LEU A 156 5.34 -23.30 17.17
C LEU A 156 3.94 -23.69 17.65
N ASP A 157 2.91 -23.10 17.05
CA ASP A 157 1.57 -23.67 17.06
C ASP A 157 1.40 -24.45 15.76
N ASP A 158 1.15 -25.76 15.85
CA ASP A 158 1.02 -26.70 14.74
C ASP A 158 -0.30 -26.55 13.95
N THR A 159 -1.08 -25.49 14.20
CA THR A 159 -2.33 -25.25 13.46
C THR A 159 -2.07 -24.59 12.10
N THR A 160 -2.37 -25.35 11.06
CA THR A 160 -2.18 -25.08 9.61
C THR A 160 -3.00 -23.92 9.02
N ASP A 161 -3.44 -22.95 9.81
CA ASP A 161 -4.20 -21.81 9.31
C ASP A 161 -3.28 -20.65 8.95
N TRP A 162 -3.39 -20.19 7.70
CA TRP A 162 -2.57 -19.19 7.00
C TRP A 162 -2.56 -17.76 7.61
N HIS A 163 -2.81 -17.59 8.92
CA HIS A 163 -3.06 -16.26 9.50
C HIS A 163 -2.39 -15.92 10.84
N CYS A 164 -1.54 -16.77 11.43
CA CYS A 164 -0.76 -16.37 12.59
C CYS A 164 0.73 -16.65 12.36
N ALA A 165 1.45 -15.67 11.81
CA ALA A 165 2.89 -15.68 11.94
C ALA A 165 3.23 -15.66 13.45
N PRO A 166 4.21 -16.45 13.93
CA PRO A 166 4.52 -16.54 15.36
C PRO A 166 4.70 -15.15 15.96
N GLU A 167 4.06 -14.90 17.11
CA GLU A 167 4.29 -13.68 17.88
C GLU A 167 5.72 -13.72 18.43
N ASN A 168 6.69 -13.19 17.66
CA ASN A 168 8.02 -12.99 18.17
C ASN A 168 7.93 -11.89 19.24
N THR A 169 8.55 -12.06 20.40
CA THR A 169 8.75 -10.96 21.33
C THR A 169 10.14 -10.38 21.13
N VAL A 170 10.27 -9.06 21.18
CA VAL A 170 11.58 -8.40 21.22
C VAL A 170 11.82 -7.89 22.62
N ARG A 171 12.89 -8.39 23.24
CA ARG A 171 13.38 -7.89 24.53
C ARG A 171 14.42 -6.79 24.31
N VAL A 172 14.37 -5.75 25.14
CA VAL A 172 15.35 -4.65 25.16
C VAL A 172 15.94 -4.61 26.57
N THR A 173 17.27 -4.68 26.67
CA THR A 173 17.97 -4.65 27.97
C THR A 173 19.08 -3.61 27.95
N GLY A 174 19.25 -2.84 29.02
CA GLY A 174 20.27 -1.79 29.05
C GLY A 174 20.66 -1.34 30.44
N THR A 175 21.52 -0.33 30.53
CA THR A 175 21.93 0.27 31.80
C THR A 175 21.65 1.76 31.78
N VAL A 176 20.84 2.22 32.73
CA VAL A 176 20.44 3.62 32.84
C VAL A 176 21.05 4.22 34.09
N ARG A 177 21.93 5.21 33.91
CA ARG A 177 22.60 5.91 35.02
C ARG A 177 21.79 7.13 35.45
N GLY A 178 21.74 7.36 36.76
CA GLY A 178 21.10 8.56 37.34
C GLY A 178 19.58 8.62 37.19
N GLN A 179 18.94 7.48 36.91
CA GLN A 179 17.47 7.37 36.86
C GLN A 179 17.00 6.49 38.02
N ALA A 180 15.88 6.87 38.63
CA ALA A 180 15.28 6.09 39.71
C ALA A 180 14.48 4.90 39.16
N ASP A 181 14.38 3.85 39.97
CA ASP A 181 13.66 2.63 39.63
C ASP A 181 12.18 2.88 39.35
N GLY A 182 11.59 2.04 38.50
CA GLY A 182 10.17 2.08 38.19
C GLY A 182 9.83 1.80 36.72
N PRO A 183 8.55 1.96 36.35
CA PRO A 183 8.05 1.62 35.02
C PRO A 183 8.58 2.58 33.95
N VAL A 184 8.87 2.03 32.78
CA VAL A 184 9.37 2.74 31.61
C VAL A 184 8.65 2.26 30.36
N VAL A 185 8.42 3.20 29.44
CA VAL A 185 7.89 2.95 28.10
C VAL A 185 8.96 3.34 27.10
N LEU A 186 9.32 2.41 26.22
CA LEU A 186 10.27 2.63 25.13
C LEU A 186 9.52 2.62 23.80
N TYR A 187 10.02 3.37 22.83
CA TYR A 187 9.60 3.32 21.44
C TYR A 187 10.71 2.71 20.61
N VAL A 188 10.65 1.40 20.42
CA VAL A 188 11.67 0.62 19.71
C VAL A 188 11.45 0.75 18.21
N THR A 189 12.49 1.13 17.49
CA THR A 189 12.44 1.35 16.04
C THR A 189 12.83 0.10 15.29
N PHE A 190 11.96 -0.29 14.36
CA PHE A 190 12.14 -1.38 13.42
C PHE A 190 12.28 -0.81 12.02
N ARG A 191 13.26 -1.31 11.27
CA ARG A 191 13.29 -1.12 9.82
C ARG A 191 12.25 -2.02 9.19
N VAL A 192 11.53 -1.52 8.19
CA VAL A 192 10.62 -2.35 7.39
C VAL A 192 11.12 -2.44 5.96
N SER A 193 10.57 -3.40 5.22
CA SER A 193 10.89 -3.61 3.82
C SER A 193 10.12 -2.67 2.87
N GLU A 194 10.09 -1.37 3.20
CA GLU A 194 9.46 -0.31 2.40
C GLU A 194 10.39 0.92 2.36
N PRO A 195 10.43 1.71 1.26
CA PRO A 195 11.13 2.99 1.27
C PRO A 195 10.43 4.00 2.16
N ASP A 196 11.20 4.95 2.71
CA ASP A 196 10.62 6.22 3.06
C ASP A 196 10.45 7.10 1.80
N TYR A 197 9.22 7.27 1.32
CA TYR A 197 8.92 8.08 0.13
C TYR A 197 9.23 9.58 0.29
N GLU A 198 9.50 10.03 1.52
CA GLU A 198 10.02 11.37 1.80
C GLU A 198 11.54 11.47 1.61
N SER A 199 12.24 10.35 1.39
CA SER A 199 13.64 10.36 0.99
C SER A 199 13.82 10.97 -0.40
N PRO A 200 14.67 12.00 -0.54
CA PRO A 200 15.06 12.52 -1.85
C PRO A 200 15.76 11.47 -2.72
N ARG A 201 16.43 10.47 -2.13
CA ARG A 201 17.12 9.42 -2.89
C ARG A 201 16.13 8.41 -3.46
N VAL A 202 15.08 8.07 -2.72
CA VAL A 202 13.95 7.26 -3.21
C VAL A 202 13.27 7.98 -4.35
N SER A 203 12.92 9.27 -4.19
CA SER A 203 12.30 10.05 -5.27
C SER A 203 13.16 10.06 -6.54
N ARG A 204 14.47 10.29 -6.44
CA ARG A 204 15.39 10.21 -7.60
C ARG A 204 15.48 8.80 -8.19
N TYR A 205 15.34 7.76 -7.39
CA TYR A 205 15.32 6.38 -7.88
C TYR A 205 14.06 6.13 -8.72
N LEU A 206 12.88 6.53 -8.25
CA LEU A 206 11.63 6.43 -9.00
C LEU A 206 11.68 7.22 -10.31
N ASP A 207 12.23 8.43 -10.29
CA ASP A 207 12.43 9.22 -11.50
C ASP A 207 13.32 8.50 -12.52
N ARG A 208 14.45 7.92 -12.08
CA ARG A 208 15.34 7.14 -12.97
C ARG A 208 14.65 5.89 -13.50
N LEU A 209 13.83 5.24 -12.67
CA LEU A 209 13.08 4.06 -13.08
C LEU A 209 12.08 4.42 -14.19
N LEU A 210 11.30 5.48 -14.02
CA LEU A 210 10.37 5.98 -15.04
C LEU A 210 11.09 6.33 -16.35
N GLU A 211 12.24 6.98 -16.28
CA GLU A 211 13.05 7.34 -17.46
C GLU A 211 13.46 6.13 -18.30
N LYS A 212 13.68 4.95 -17.70
CA LYS A 212 14.00 3.72 -18.44
C LYS A 212 12.89 3.32 -19.42
N TYR A 213 11.64 3.70 -19.15
CA TYR A 213 10.48 3.38 -19.98
C TYR A 213 10.10 4.49 -20.95
N ARG A 214 10.79 5.64 -20.97
CA ARG A 214 10.40 6.84 -21.75
C ARG A 214 10.16 6.62 -23.24
N HIS A 215 10.73 5.57 -23.82
CA HIS A 215 10.66 5.23 -25.24
C HIS A 215 9.45 4.34 -25.57
N ILE A 216 8.73 3.86 -24.55
CA ILE A 216 7.56 3.00 -24.69
C ILE A 216 6.31 3.89 -24.60
N PRO A 217 5.38 3.82 -25.56
CA PRO A 217 4.19 4.67 -25.59
C PRO A 217 3.14 4.16 -24.59
N LEU A 218 3.34 4.37 -23.30
CA LEU A 218 2.39 3.99 -22.26
C LEU A 218 1.14 4.88 -22.31
N ASP A 219 -0.04 4.30 -22.10
CA ASP A 219 -1.31 5.05 -21.98
C ASP A 219 -1.61 5.41 -20.51
N GLY A 220 -0.92 4.78 -19.57
CA GLY A 220 -1.00 5.11 -18.16
C GLY A 220 0.14 4.56 -17.31
N VAL A 221 0.20 5.07 -16.08
CA VAL A 221 0.97 4.48 -15.00
C VAL A 221 0.07 4.27 -13.79
N ALA A 222 0.29 3.23 -13.02
CA ALA A 222 -0.35 3.07 -11.72
C ALA A 222 0.74 2.83 -10.69
N TRP A 223 0.62 3.48 -9.53
CA TRP A 223 1.46 3.13 -8.39
C TRP A 223 0.57 2.36 -7.42
N ASP A 224 0.87 1.07 -7.30
CA ASP A 224 0.11 0.14 -6.49
C ASP A 224 0.60 0.14 -5.04
N GLU A 225 -0.35 0.22 -4.10
CA GLU A 225 -0.15 0.01 -2.66
C GLU A 225 1.07 0.71 -2.03
N PRO A 226 1.26 2.04 -2.22
CA PRO A 226 2.36 2.76 -1.59
C PRO A 226 2.33 2.66 -0.06
N GLY A 227 3.25 1.87 0.52
CA GLY A 227 3.44 1.72 1.97
C GLY A 227 2.92 0.41 2.57
N PHE A 228 2.31 -0.47 1.77
CA PHE A 228 1.66 -1.69 2.26
C PHE A 228 2.62 -2.72 2.90
N HIS A 229 3.79 -3.00 2.32
CA HIS A 229 4.57 -4.20 2.68
C HIS A 229 5.36 -4.09 4.00
N GLY A 230 5.28 -2.96 4.69
CA GLY A 230 5.76 -2.83 6.07
C GLY A 230 4.66 -2.96 7.13
N VAL A 231 3.39 -2.90 6.72
CA VAL A 231 2.26 -2.59 7.60
C VAL A 231 1.22 -3.73 7.65
N SER A 232 1.01 -4.52 6.61
CA SER A 232 -0.09 -5.50 6.63
C SER A 232 0.16 -6.78 7.42
N SER A 233 1.41 -7.24 7.50
CA SER A 233 1.79 -8.46 8.23
C SER A 233 1.95 -8.26 9.75
N VAL A 234 1.71 -7.04 10.24
CA VAL A 234 1.96 -6.65 11.63
C VAL A 234 0.70 -6.00 12.20
N GLY A 235 -0.35 -6.77 12.43
CA GLY A 235 -1.58 -6.27 13.04
C GLY A 235 -1.31 -5.44 14.31
N GLY A 236 -1.95 -4.27 14.43
CA GLY A 236 -1.93 -3.46 15.66
C GLY A 236 -1.96 -1.94 15.45
N TRP A 237 -2.58 -1.25 16.42
CA TRP A 237 -2.68 0.21 16.51
C TRP A 237 -1.42 0.91 17.06
N ASN A 238 -0.33 0.18 17.30
CA ASN A 238 0.81 0.60 18.12
C ASN A 238 2.11 0.74 17.32
N ARG A 239 2.05 1.34 16.13
CA ARG A 239 3.22 1.54 15.26
C ARG A 239 3.21 2.92 14.63
N TYR A 240 4.36 3.57 14.65
CA TYR A 240 4.46 4.96 14.22
C TYR A 240 5.66 5.15 13.33
N LYS A 241 5.46 5.67 12.11
CA LYS A 241 6.52 6.05 11.19
C LYS A 241 7.43 7.08 11.87
N VAL A 242 8.72 6.76 11.94
CA VAL A 242 9.78 7.55 12.60
C VAL A 242 11.07 7.54 11.78
N SER A 243 10.95 7.32 10.48
CA SER A 243 12.03 7.50 9.53
C SER A 243 12.54 8.95 9.55
N VAL A 244 13.84 9.14 9.35
CA VAL A 244 14.48 10.46 9.50
C VAL A 244 13.88 11.51 8.55
N PRO A 245 13.64 11.22 7.25
CA PRO A 245 12.97 12.17 6.37
C PRO A 245 11.56 12.53 6.86
N PHE A 246 10.74 11.55 7.27
CA PHE A 246 9.43 11.81 7.84
C PHE A 246 9.47 12.69 9.11
N LEU A 247 10.34 12.39 10.09
CA LEU A 247 10.46 13.18 11.33
C LEU A 247 10.84 14.64 11.05
N ARG A 248 11.75 14.87 10.08
CA ARG A 248 12.13 16.23 9.66
C ARG A 248 10.95 16.98 9.05
N ARG A 249 10.16 16.31 8.21
CA ARG A 249 8.93 16.89 7.65
C ARG A 249 7.96 17.24 8.78
N PHE A 250 7.66 16.28 9.64
CA PHE A 250 6.72 16.46 10.75
C PHE A 250 7.11 17.66 11.62
N GLN A 251 8.39 17.76 12.01
CA GLN A 251 8.88 18.87 12.82
C GLN A 251 8.75 20.21 12.09
N LYS A 252 9.05 20.25 10.79
CA LYS A 252 8.90 21.46 9.95
C LYS A 252 7.43 21.90 9.87
N GLU A 253 6.50 20.97 9.74
CA GLU A 253 5.07 21.28 9.55
C GLU A 253 4.35 21.64 10.86
N ASN A 254 4.74 21.01 11.97
CA ASN A 254 3.98 21.10 13.22
C ASN A 254 4.74 21.86 14.33
N GLY A 255 6.04 22.12 14.16
CA GLY A 255 6.85 22.95 15.07
C GLY A 255 7.39 22.23 16.30
N TYR A 256 7.30 20.90 16.38
CA TYR A 256 7.83 20.10 17.49
C TYR A 256 8.35 18.73 17.03
N ASP A 257 9.24 18.12 17.83
CA ASP A 257 9.76 16.76 17.58
C ASP A 257 8.70 15.71 17.98
N LEU A 258 8.29 14.87 17.03
CA LEU A 258 7.36 13.77 17.30
C LEU A 258 7.91 12.80 18.36
N CYS A 259 9.22 12.58 18.40
CA CYS A 259 9.84 11.67 19.36
C CYS A 259 9.72 12.16 20.81
N ASP A 260 9.44 13.45 21.06
CA ASP A 260 9.06 13.93 22.39
C ASP A 260 7.63 13.51 22.81
N ARG A 261 6.80 13.13 21.83
CA ARG A 261 5.34 13.04 21.97
C ARG A 261 4.74 11.69 21.57
N LEU A 262 5.57 10.69 21.26
CA LEU A 262 5.09 9.34 20.88
C LEU A 262 4.04 8.72 21.84
N PRO A 263 4.12 8.87 23.18
CA PRO A 263 3.09 8.40 24.11
C PRO A 263 1.68 8.90 23.83
N TRP A 264 1.56 10.09 23.25
CA TRP A 264 0.26 10.68 22.95
C TRP A 264 -0.42 10.07 21.73
N LEU A 265 0.31 9.28 20.94
CA LEU A 265 -0.28 8.49 19.86
C LEU A 265 -0.97 7.23 20.40
N ASP A 266 -0.53 6.70 21.54
CA ASP A 266 -1.12 5.53 22.21
C ASP A 266 -2.19 5.93 23.25
N GLU A 267 -2.01 7.06 23.94
CA GLU A 267 -2.80 7.43 25.12
C GLU A 267 -3.61 8.72 24.93
N ASP A 268 -4.85 8.76 25.44
CA ASP A 268 -5.63 10.01 25.55
C ASP A 268 -5.32 10.74 26.85
N GLN A 269 -4.49 11.78 26.73
CA GLN A 269 -4.14 12.72 27.80
C GLN A 269 -4.82 14.08 27.60
N GLY A 270 -5.89 14.13 26.80
CA GLY A 270 -6.72 15.32 26.57
C GLY A 270 -6.46 16.00 25.23
N ALA A 271 -6.67 17.32 25.18
CA ALA A 271 -6.63 18.09 23.93
C ALA A 271 -5.30 17.98 23.18
N GLU A 272 -4.19 17.97 23.92
CA GLU A 272 -2.85 17.93 23.32
C GLU A 272 -2.56 16.58 22.64
N SER A 273 -2.94 15.45 23.24
CA SER A 273 -2.76 14.14 22.59
C SER A 273 -3.60 13.99 21.34
N ARG A 274 -4.81 14.55 21.33
CA ARG A 274 -5.68 14.58 20.14
C ARG A 274 -5.08 15.43 19.03
N ARG A 275 -4.52 16.59 19.36
CA ARG A 275 -3.78 17.44 18.42
C ARG A 275 -2.60 16.66 17.82
N VAL A 276 -1.79 16.00 18.65
CA VAL A 276 -0.62 15.26 18.16
C VAL A 276 -1.01 14.10 17.24
N ARG A 277 -2.09 13.37 17.55
CA ARG A 277 -2.62 12.33 16.64
C ARG A 277 -3.10 12.92 15.32
N HIS A 278 -3.86 14.01 15.35
CA HIS A 278 -4.31 14.70 14.16
C HIS A 278 -3.11 15.16 13.30
N ASP A 279 -2.15 15.85 13.90
CA ASP A 279 -0.95 16.34 13.22
C ASP A 279 -0.13 15.20 12.61
N TYR A 280 -0.03 14.06 13.32
CA TYR A 280 0.65 12.86 12.85
C TYR A 280 -0.01 12.23 11.62
N PHE A 281 -1.31 11.92 11.69
CA PHE A 281 -2.00 11.29 10.57
C PHE A 281 -2.19 12.23 9.37
N ARG A 282 -2.35 13.54 9.60
CA ARG A 282 -2.31 14.56 8.54
C ARG A 282 -0.95 14.58 7.84
N SER A 283 0.15 14.53 8.60
CA SER A 283 1.51 14.52 8.04
C SER A 283 1.79 13.24 7.23
N LEU A 284 1.29 12.09 7.69
CA LEU A 284 1.36 10.82 6.94
C LEU A 284 0.61 10.92 5.60
N ASN A 285 -0.62 11.41 5.62
CA ASN A 285 -1.43 11.55 4.40
C ASN A 285 -0.79 12.52 3.40
N GLN A 286 -0.31 13.67 3.88
CA GLN A 286 0.36 14.64 3.01
C GLN A 286 1.68 14.10 2.44
N ALA A 287 2.47 13.34 3.21
CA ALA A 287 3.68 12.70 2.71
C ALA A 287 3.37 11.74 1.54
N LEU A 288 2.33 10.92 1.69
CA LEU A 288 1.89 10.03 0.61
C LEU A 288 1.38 10.81 -0.60
N PHE A 289 0.53 11.83 -0.37
CA PHE A 289 0.02 12.70 -1.43
C PHE A 289 1.16 13.33 -2.23
N ASP A 290 2.14 13.92 -1.55
CA ASP A 290 3.27 14.60 -2.20
C ASP A 290 4.11 13.60 -3.01
N ALA A 291 4.37 12.41 -2.47
CA ALA A 291 5.10 11.37 -3.17
C ALA A 291 4.37 10.93 -4.45
N GLN A 292 3.07 10.64 -4.36
CA GLN A 292 2.25 10.26 -5.50
C GLN A 292 2.15 11.40 -6.53
N SER A 293 1.97 12.64 -6.08
CA SER A 293 1.93 13.82 -6.94
C SER A 293 3.24 13.98 -7.74
N ARG A 294 4.40 13.83 -7.09
CA ARG A 294 5.72 13.85 -7.76
C ARG A 294 5.83 12.75 -8.82
N PHE A 295 5.45 11.52 -8.47
CA PHE A 295 5.47 10.37 -9.38
C PHE A 295 4.58 10.60 -10.61
N VAL A 296 3.32 11.02 -10.41
CA VAL A 296 2.37 11.28 -11.50
C VAL A 296 2.84 12.45 -12.35
N ALA A 297 3.33 13.55 -11.75
CA ALA A 297 3.85 14.69 -12.48
C ALA A 297 5.05 14.31 -13.37
N LYS A 298 5.98 13.50 -12.86
CA LYS A 298 7.09 12.97 -13.66
C LYS A 298 6.58 12.12 -14.82
N SER A 299 5.62 11.26 -14.55
CA SER A 299 5.05 10.35 -15.56
C SER A 299 4.33 11.13 -16.67
N ARG A 300 3.53 12.14 -16.33
CA ARG A 300 2.87 13.03 -17.31
C ARG A 300 3.88 13.78 -18.18
N ARG A 301 5.01 14.21 -17.62
CA ARG A 301 6.09 14.83 -18.41
C ARG A 301 6.73 13.88 -19.42
N LEU A 302 6.83 12.59 -19.09
CA LEU A 302 7.47 11.58 -19.95
C LEU A 302 6.52 11.02 -21.01
N PHE A 303 5.27 10.74 -20.63
CA PHE A 303 4.34 9.96 -21.44
C PHE A 303 3.14 10.76 -21.98
N GLY A 304 2.95 12.00 -21.51
CA GLY A 304 1.92 12.92 -21.99
C GLY A 304 1.01 13.47 -20.89
N LYS A 305 0.46 14.66 -21.12
CA LYS A 305 -0.41 15.37 -20.15
C LYS A 305 -1.71 14.61 -19.82
N ASP A 306 -2.22 13.85 -20.78
CA ASP A 306 -3.48 13.11 -20.70
C ASP A 306 -3.28 11.66 -20.22
N LEU A 307 -2.09 11.36 -19.66
CA LEU A 307 -1.74 10.05 -19.12
C LEU A 307 -2.69 9.63 -18.01
N PHE A 308 -3.19 8.39 -18.11
CA PHE A 308 -3.93 7.80 -17.01
C PHE A 308 -3.02 7.51 -15.81
N SER A 309 -3.53 7.83 -14.62
CA SER A 309 -2.86 7.61 -13.35
C SER A 309 -3.81 7.03 -12.33
N GLY A 310 -3.48 5.87 -11.77
CA GLY A 310 -4.15 5.34 -10.59
C GLY A 310 -4.53 3.86 -10.67
N ILE A 311 -4.54 3.28 -9.49
CA ILE A 311 -5.26 2.09 -9.08
C ILE A 311 -5.72 2.44 -7.64
N HIS A 312 -5.76 1.54 -6.67
CA HIS A 312 -6.00 1.88 -5.26
C HIS A 312 -4.73 2.30 -4.51
N HIS A 313 -4.88 2.79 -3.28
CA HIS A 313 -3.76 3.18 -2.43
C HIS A 313 -3.34 2.08 -1.42
N THR A 314 -4.19 1.09 -1.12
CA THR A 314 -3.91 0.02 -0.13
C THR A 314 -4.59 -1.31 -0.46
N TRP A 315 -4.17 -2.41 0.19
CA TRP A 315 -4.55 -3.81 -0.10
C TRP A 315 -5.83 -4.32 0.58
N ALA A 316 -6.16 -3.84 1.80
CA ALA A 316 -7.14 -4.52 2.64
C ALA A 316 -8.58 -3.98 2.49
N GLY A 317 -8.84 -3.30 1.38
CA GLY A 317 -10.04 -2.48 1.19
C GLY A 317 -9.97 -1.18 1.99
N GLU A 318 -10.64 -0.17 1.48
CA GLU A 318 -10.75 1.13 2.14
C GLU A 318 -11.46 0.97 3.47
N ALA A 319 -11.03 1.73 4.48
CA ALA A 319 -11.54 1.70 5.85
C ALA A 319 -10.91 0.61 6.75
N CYS A 320 -9.66 0.24 6.49
CA CYS A 320 -8.91 -0.58 7.43
C CYS A 320 -7.88 0.25 8.22
N VAL A 321 -7.50 -0.26 9.38
CA VAL A 321 -6.44 0.34 10.22
C VAL A 321 -5.12 0.53 9.46
N ASN A 322 -4.83 -0.34 8.48
CA ASN A 322 -3.59 -0.24 7.70
C ASN A 322 -3.54 1.05 6.87
N ASP A 323 -4.68 1.49 6.33
CA ASP A 323 -4.78 2.73 5.54
C ASP A 323 -4.29 3.93 6.33
N VAL A 324 -4.78 4.04 7.56
CA VAL A 324 -4.44 5.14 8.45
C VAL A 324 -2.93 5.18 8.72
N PHE A 325 -2.29 4.01 8.89
CA PHE A 325 -0.85 3.94 9.18
C PHE A 325 0.07 4.14 7.98
N VAL A 326 -0.41 3.90 6.75
CA VAL A 326 0.36 4.20 5.53
C VAL A 326 0.09 5.59 4.98
N GLY A 327 -0.81 6.36 5.61
CA GLY A 327 -1.21 7.70 5.16
C GLY A 327 -2.37 7.71 4.16
N CYS A 328 -3.07 6.60 3.96
CA CYS A 328 -4.26 6.47 3.10
C CYS A 328 -5.57 6.82 3.82
N SER A 329 -5.57 7.79 4.72
CA SER A 329 -6.77 8.16 5.49
C SER A 329 -7.74 9.10 4.75
N ASP A 330 -7.23 9.98 3.88
CA ASP A 330 -8.05 10.90 3.08
C ASP A 330 -8.03 10.52 1.59
N TYR A 331 -8.98 9.68 1.20
CA TYR A 331 -9.15 9.23 -0.18
C TYR A 331 -9.54 10.34 -1.16
N PHE A 332 -10.25 11.37 -0.68
CA PHE A 332 -10.68 12.47 -1.55
C PHE A 332 -9.49 13.35 -1.93
N GLU A 333 -8.64 13.65 -0.95
CA GLU A 333 -7.41 14.41 -1.20
C GLU A 333 -6.46 13.60 -2.10
N LEU A 334 -6.20 12.34 -1.75
CA LEU A 334 -5.31 11.48 -2.53
C LEU A 334 -5.75 11.30 -3.98
N ALA A 335 -7.06 11.18 -4.24
CA ALA A 335 -7.59 11.05 -5.59
C ALA A 335 -7.31 12.27 -6.49
N ARG A 336 -7.03 13.46 -5.95
CA ARG A 336 -6.72 14.66 -6.75
C ARG A 336 -5.46 14.51 -7.61
N ASN A 337 -4.55 13.59 -7.24
CA ASN A 337 -3.36 13.28 -8.04
C ASN A 337 -3.61 12.21 -9.11
N LEU A 338 -4.78 11.60 -9.13
CA LEU A 338 -5.12 10.47 -9.98
C LEU A 338 -6.05 10.88 -11.14
N SER A 339 -6.46 9.91 -11.93
CA SER A 339 -7.38 10.10 -13.07
C SER A 339 -8.84 9.87 -12.71
N GLY A 340 -9.13 9.61 -11.43
CA GLY A 340 -10.45 9.26 -10.91
C GLY A 340 -10.40 8.98 -9.41
N GLY A 341 -11.56 8.63 -8.86
CA GLY A 341 -11.61 7.95 -7.56
C GLY A 341 -11.29 6.48 -7.75
N PHE A 342 -10.49 5.90 -6.86
CA PHE A 342 -10.12 4.50 -6.95
C PHE A 342 -10.33 3.84 -5.61
N THR A 343 -10.86 2.62 -5.65
CA THR A 343 -10.98 1.76 -4.49
C THR A 343 -10.57 0.33 -4.80
N ASP A 344 -10.42 -0.48 -3.76
CA ASP A 344 -10.10 -1.89 -3.81
C ASP A 344 -11.17 -2.74 -3.13
N GLY A 345 -11.15 -4.05 -3.36
CA GLY A 345 -12.04 -4.96 -2.64
C GLY A 345 -12.01 -6.37 -3.20
N ALA A 346 -12.50 -7.31 -2.39
CA ALA A 346 -12.60 -8.70 -2.82
C ALA A 346 -14.03 -9.20 -2.92
N PHE A 347 -14.39 -9.92 -3.99
CA PHE A 347 -15.77 -10.42 -4.13
C PHE A 347 -16.18 -11.40 -3.02
N SER A 348 -15.22 -12.05 -2.34
CA SER A 348 -15.45 -12.85 -1.14
C SER A 348 -15.81 -12.03 0.11
N PHE A 349 -15.51 -10.73 0.14
CA PHE A 349 -15.83 -9.82 1.25
C PHE A 349 -16.97 -8.87 0.88
N GLU A 350 -18.19 -9.39 0.74
CA GLU A 350 -19.36 -8.64 0.24
C GLU A 350 -19.61 -7.29 0.93
N LYS A 351 -19.50 -7.25 2.27
CA LYS A 351 -19.66 -6.00 3.03
C LYS A 351 -18.61 -4.95 2.65
N SER A 352 -17.37 -5.39 2.50
CA SER A 352 -16.26 -4.52 2.05
C SER A 352 -16.54 -4.04 0.64
N MET A 353 -16.81 -4.93 -0.32
CA MET A 353 -17.16 -4.55 -1.69
C MET A 353 -18.31 -3.53 -1.79
N CYS A 354 -19.41 -3.76 -1.07
CA CYS A 354 -20.53 -2.82 -1.09
C CYS A 354 -20.14 -1.44 -0.57
N TYR A 355 -19.29 -1.38 0.45
CA TYR A 355 -18.74 -0.14 0.98
C TYR A 355 -17.79 0.53 -0.01
N THR A 356 -16.78 -0.18 -0.50
CA THR A 356 -15.71 0.37 -1.33
C THR A 356 -16.24 0.84 -2.69
N LEU A 357 -17.19 0.11 -3.29
CA LEU A 357 -17.88 0.57 -4.49
C LEU A 357 -18.62 1.91 -4.26
N ARG A 358 -19.31 2.08 -3.13
CA ARG A 358 -19.98 3.35 -2.81
C ARG A 358 -18.99 4.48 -2.51
N LEU A 359 -17.86 4.15 -1.90
CA LEU A 359 -16.78 5.09 -1.70
C LEU A 359 -16.19 5.54 -3.05
N ALA A 360 -15.94 4.64 -4.01
CA ALA A 360 -15.47 4.99 -5.35
C ALA A 360 -16.42 5.92 -6.09
N VAL A 361 -17.73 5.70 -5.99
CA VAL A 361 -18.75 6.61 -6.56
C VAL A 361 -18.62 8.00 -5.94
N SER A 362 -18.48 8.06 -4.62
CA SER A 362 -18.41 9.30 -3.87
C SER A 362 -17.14 10.08 -4.23
N ILE A 363 -15.98 9.43 -4.22
CA ILE A 363 -14.72 10.06 -4.64
C ILE A 363 -14.81 10.51 -6.09
N GLY A 364 -15.27 9.64 -7.00
CA GLY A 364 -15.42 9.94 -8.41
C GLY A 364 -16.32 11.15 -8.69
N LYS A 365 -17.41 11.32 -7.93
CA LYS A 365 -18.30 12.48 -8.02
C LYS A 365 -17.61 13.79 -7.64
N HIS A 366 -16.69 13.76 -6.69
CA HIS A 366 -15.94 14.93 -6.22
C HIS A 366 -14.61 15.14 -6.99
N HIS A 367 -14.19 14.15 -7.78
CA HIS A 367 -13.03 14.25 -8.65
C HIS A 367 -13.37 15.01 -9.95
N PRO A 368 -12.47 15.85 -10.51
CA PRO A 368 -12.73 16.59 -11.75
C PRO A 368 -13.11 15.73 -12.96
N ALA A 369 -12.61 14.49 -13.02
CA ALA A 369 -12.96 13.54 -14.09
C ALA A 369 -14.39 13.00 -13.97
N GLY A 370 -15.02 13.07 -12.81
CA GLY A 370 -16.37 12.53 -12.59
C GLY A 370 -16.46 11.00 -12.65
N VAL A 371 -15.34 10.28 -12.49
CA VAL A 371 -15.26 8.82 -12.64
C VAL A 371 -14.65 8.18 -11.40
N GLY A 372 -15.28 7.10 -10.94
CA GLY A 372 -14.75 6.17 -9.94
C GLY A 372 -14.37 4.83 -10.57
N TYR A 373 -13.43 4.12 -9.97
CA TYR A 373 -12.92 2.82 -10.36
C TYR A 373 -12.88 1.89 -9.15
N SER A 374 -13.25 0.63 -9.35
CA SER A 374 -13.00 -0.44 -8.40
C SER A 374 -11.97 -1.39 -8.98
N ASN A 375 -10.86 -1.54 -8.27
CA ASN A 375 -10.07 -2.76 -8.35
C ASN A 375 -10.82 -3.85 -7.60
N SER A 376 -10.84 -5.04 -8.17
CA SER A 376 -11.50 -6.19 -7.56
C SER A 376 -10.65 -7.43 -7.72
N TRP A 377 -10.21 -7.96 -6.60
CA TRP A 377 -9.53 -9.24 -6.49
C TRP A 377 -10.45 -10.29 -5.85
N ASP A 378 -10.03 -11.55 -5.83
CA ASP A 378 -10.70 -12.56 -5.01
C ASP A 378 -9.78 -13.77 -4.83
N TYR A 379 -9.96 -14.47 -3.72
CA TYR A 379 -9.37 -15.78 -3.47
C TYR A 379 -10.24 -16.90 -4.04
N ASP A 380 -11.56 -16.67 -4.07
CA ASP A 380 -12.56 -17.66 -4.49
C ASP A 380 -13.73 -16.98 -5.23
N PRO A 381 -13.45 -16.42 -6.43
CA PRO A 381 -14.49 -15.81 -7.23
C PRO A 381 -15.41 -16.90 -7.78
N THR A 382 -16.71 -16.71 -7.61
CA THR A 382 -17.73 -17.53 -8.28
C THR A 382 -18.39 -16.72 -9.39
N ALA A 383 -18.94 -17.41 -10.39
CA ALA A 383 -19.67 -16.73 -11.47
C ALA A 383 -20.85 -15.89 -10.94
N VAL A 384 -21.47 -16.32 -9.83
CA VAL A 384 -22.55 -15.58 -9.15
C VAL A 384 -22.05 -14.28 -8.54
N LYS A 385 -20.96 -14.33 -7.76
CA LYS A 385 -20.34 -13.13 -7.15
C LYS A 385 -19.87 -12.15 -8.23
N LEU A 386 -19.14 -12.64 -9.23
CA LEU A 386 -18.68 -11.85 -10.37
C LEU A 386 -19.87 -11.17 -11.06
N ALA A 387 -20.95 -11.89 -11.33
CA ALA A 387 -22.14 -11.33 -11.96
C ALA A 387 -22.83 -10.28 -11.09
N HIS A 388 -22.94 -10.53 -9.78
CA HIS A 388 -23.54 -9.61 -8.82
C HIS A 388 -22.77 -8.28 -8.75
N PHE A 389 -21.47 -8.30 -8.47
CA PHE A 389 -20.70 -7.06 -8.28
C PHE A 389 -20.49 -6.28 -9.58
N THR A 390 -20.32 -6.96 -10.72
CA THR A 390 -20.24 -6.24 -12.01
C THR A 390 -21.57 -5.60 -12.42
N ARG A 391 -22.73 -6.13 -11.97
CA ARG A 391 -24.03 -5.43 -12.08
C ARG A 391 -24.07 -4.18 -11.21
N LEU A 392 -23.57 -4.24 -9.98
CA LEU A 392 -23.50 -3.06 -9.10
C LEU A 392 -22.58 -1.98 -9.68
N MET A 393 -21.37 -2.35 -10.11
CA MET A 393 -20.44 -1.43 -10.79
C MET A 393 -21.08 -0.78 -12.02
N ALA A 394 -21.78 -1.58 -12.84
CA ALA A 394 -22.51 -1.13 -14.01
C ALA A 394 -23.59 -0.08 -13.66
N ILE A 395 -24.43 -0.36 -12.66
CA ILE A 395 -25.50 0.56 -12.22
C ILE A 395 -24.89 1.87 -11.65
N TRP A 396 -23.78 1.77 -10.94
CA TRP A 396 -23.09 2.90 -10.32
C TRP A 396 -22.05 3.59 -11.22
N LYS A 397 -21.97 3.19 -12.50
CA LYS A 397 -21.08 3.77 -13.53
C LYS A 397 -19.58 3.68 -13.21
N LEU A 398 -19.19 2.76 -12.35
CA LEU A 398 -17.79 2.56 -11.98
C LEU A 398 -17.02 1.92 -13.13
N GLY A 399 -15.76 2.32 -13.28
CA GLY A 399 -14.79 1.53 -14.01
C GLY A 399 -14.40 0.30 -13.18
N TRP A 400 -13.99 -0.77 -13.86
CA TRP A 400 -13.60 -2.03 -13.23
C TRP A 400 -12.18 -2.43 -13.63
N ILE A 401 -11.36 -2.74 -12.64
CA ILE A 401 -10.03 -3.34 -12.79
C ILE A 401 -10.14 -4.77 -12.23
N GLY A 402 -10.15 -5.77 -13.11
CA GLY A 402 -10.27 -7.17 -12.73
C GLY A 402 -8.92 -7.80 -12.43
N HIS A 403 -8.77 -8.42 -11.27
CA HIS A 403 -7.53 -9.07 -10.83
C HIS A 403 -7.68 -10.61 -10.82
N ALA A 404 -6.74 -11.40 -11.32
CA ALA A 404 -5.66 -11.05 -12.24
C ALA A 404 -5.43 -12.17 -13.26
N TYR A 405 -4.99 -11.79 -14.46
CA TYR A 405 -4.47 -12.69 -15.49
C TYR A 405 -3.02 -13.06 -15.17
N GLY A 406 -2.73 -14.34 -15.00
CA GLY A 406 -1.48 -14.87 -14.46
C GLY A 406 -1.64 -15.35 -13.02
N GLN A 407 -0.59 -15.98 -12.49
CA GLN A 407 -0.58 -16.45 -11.11
C GLN A 407 -0.45 -15.28 -10.13
N SER A 408 -1.39 -15.19 -9.18
CA SER A 408 -1.28 -14.34 -8.01
C SER A 408 -0.90 -15.20 -6.80
N PRO A 409 0.20 -14.94 -6.09
CA PRO A 409 0.51 -15.64 -4.85
C PRO A 409 -0.62 -15.48 -3.84
N GLY A 410 -1.06 -16.60 -3.26
CA GLY A 410 -2.16 -16.65 -2.30
C GLY A 410 -3.57 -16.51 -2.90
N GLY A 411 -3.72 -16.16 -4.18
CA GLY A 411 -4.98 -15.73 -4.84
C GLY A 411 -5.81 -16.80 -5.56
N GLY A 412 -5.52 -18.09 -5.39
CA GLY A 412 -6.07 -19.15 -6.25
C GLY A 412 -5.43 -19.18 -7.65
N PRO A 413 -5.97 -19.96 -8.61
CA PRO A 413 -5.28 -20.27 -9.87
C PRO A 413 -5.10 -19.08 -10.85
N GLY A 414 -5.61 -17.88 -10.52
CA GLY A 414 -5.59 -16.72 -11.42
C GLY A 414 -6.28 -16.98 -12.78
N TYR A 415 -6.36 -15.99 -13.65
CA TYR A 415 -6.85 -16.20 -15.01
C TYR A 415 -5.71 -16.62 -15.95
N PRO A 416 -5.93 -17.47 -16.95
CA PRO A 416 -7.22 -18.02 -17.40
C PRO A 416 -7.62 -19.34 -16.70
N LEU A 417 -6.90 -19.77 -15.66
CA LEU A 417 -7.09 -21.09 -15.06
C LEU A 417 -8.28 -21.14 -14.07
N ASN A 418 -8.72 -20.00 -13.57
CA ASN A 418 -9.90 -19.88 -12.72
C ASN A 418 -11.19 -20.16 -13.51
N GLU A 419 -12.13 -20.89 -12.89
CA GLU A 419 -13.40 -21.31 -13.50
C GLU A 419 -14.30 -20.15 -13.97
N THR A 420 -14.10 -18.95 -13.45
CA THR A 420 -14.88 -17.77 -13.83
C THR A 420 -14.36 -17.08 -15.09
N TRP A 421 -13.21 -17.48 -15.65
CA TRP A 421 -12.65 -16.88 -16.86
C TRP A 421 -13.65 -16.80 -18.04
N PRO A 422 -14.40 -17.87 -18.38
CA PRO A 422 -15.37 -17.81 -19.47
C PRO A 422 -16.48 -16.76 -19.25
N ALA A 423 -16.78 -16.40 -17.99
CA ALA A 423 -17.79 -15.40 -17.65
C ALA A 423 -17.24 -13.95 -17.65
N MET A 424 -15.92 -13.75 -17.68
CA MET A 424 -15.31 -12.43 -17.60
C MET A 424 -15.68 -11.53 -18.78
N GLY A 425 -15.83 -12.10 -19.98
CA GLY A 425 -16.21 -11.32 -21.16
C GLY A 425 -17.58 -10.68 -21.04
N GLU A 426 -18.56 -11.45 -20.56
CA GLU A 426 -19.90 -10.93 -20.29
C GLU A 426 -19.91 -9.92 -19.13
N ALA A 427 -19.08 -10.15 -18.11
CA ALA A 427 -18.94 -9.23 -16.99
C ALA A 427 -18.34 -7.88 -17.42
N ALA A 428 -17.30 -7.89 -18.26
CA ALA A 428 -16.67 -6.68 -18.81
C ALA A 428 -17.64 -5.91 -19.71
N ARG A 429 -18.32 -6.62 -20.63
CA ARG A 429 -19.33 -6.04 -21.52
C ARG A 429 -20.46 -5.38 -20.73
N ARG A 430 -20.90 -5.97 -19.63
CA ARG A 430 -21.95 -5.42 -18.76
C ARG A 430 -21.55 -4.06 -18.18
N VAL A 431 -20.33 -3.93 -17.65
CA VAL A 431 -19.81 -2.67 -17.10
C VAL A 431 -19.74 -1.59 -18.19
N GLN A 432 -19.31 -1.95 -19.40
CA GLN A 432 -19.24 -1.03 -20.54
C GLN A 432 -20.62 -0.55 -21.01
N LEU A 433 -21.53 -1.49 -21.30
CA LEU A 433 -22.85 -1.18 -21.87
C LEU A 433 -23.72 -0.38 -20.90
N ALA A 434 -23.67 -0.67 -19.60
CA ALA A 434 -24.40 0.12 -18.62
C ALA A 434 -23.88 1.56 -18.54
N GLY A 435 -22.56 1.76 -18.63
CA GLY A 435 -21.97 3.09 -18.73
C GLY A 435 -22.49 3.87 -19.94
N GLN A 436 -22.61 3.21 -21.09
CA GLN A 436 -23.17 3.80 -22.31
C GLN A 436 -24.66 4.12 -22.16
N PHE A 437 -25.46 3.15 -21.69
CA PHE A 437 -26.90 3.30 -21.49
C PHE A 437 -27.25 4.43 -20.52
N LEU A 438 -26.58 4.47 -19.37
CA LEU A 438 -26.86 5.48 -18.36
C LEU A 438 -26.31 6.87 -18.73
N GLY A 439 -25.43 6.98 -19.73
CA GLY A 439 -24.91 8.24 -20.28
C GLY A 439 -24.54 9.29 -19.24
N ALA A 440 -25.15 10.48 -19.34
CA ALA A 440 -24.94 11.61 -18.43
C ALA A 440 -25.81 11.59 -17.16
N ALA A 441 -26.59 10.54 -16.91
CA ALA A 441 -27.43 10.44 -15.71
C ALA A 441 -26.61 10.63 -14.42
N ARG A 442 -27.18 11.32 -13.43
CA ARG A 442 -26.54 11.56 -12.14
C ARG A 442 -27.37 10.91 -11.04
N GLU A 443 -26.70 10.29 -10.08
CA GLU A 443 -27.38 9.76 -8.90
C GLU A 443 -27.98 10.91 -8.06
N ARG A 444 -29.21 10.71 -7.58
CA ARG A 444 -29.83 11.57 -6.58
C ARG A 444 -29.65 10.95 -5.19
N VAL A 445 -28.57 11.34 -4.53
CA VAL A 445 -28.25 10.87 -3.17
C VAL A 445 -29.14 11.57 -2.15
N ARG A 446 -29.70 10.81 -1.20
CA ARG A 446 -30.54 11.33 -0.09
C ARG A 446 -29.87 11.23 1.28
N LEU A 447 -28.81 10.43 1.39
CA LEU A 447 -28.08 10.17 2.62
C LEU A 447 -26.59 10.21 2.33
N ALA A 448 -25.84 10.98 3.13
CA ALA A 448 -24.40 10.92 3.20
C ALA A 448 -24.01 10.30 4.54
N ILE A 449 -23.11 9.32 4.51
CA ILE A 449 -22.55 8.70 5.72
C ILE A 449 -21.16 9.29 5.90
N TYR A 450 -20.94 9.91 7.05
CA TYR A 450 -19.64 10.43 7.43
C TYR A 450 -18.87 9.36 8.21
N HIS A 451 -17.64 9.10 7.77
CA HIS A 451 -16.72 8.18 8.42
C HIS A 451 -15.60 9.01 9.05
N SER A 452 -15.55 9.07 10.37
CA SER A 452 -14.39 9.57 11.12
C SER A 452 -13.67 8.40 11.79
N TRP A 453 -12.34 8.46 11.73
CA TRP A 453 -11.43 7.54 12.41
C TRP A 453 -10.99 8.10 13.76
#